data_AF-A0A7W4I8A2-F1
#
_entry.id   AF-A0A7W4I8A2-F1
#
_cell.length_a   1.000
_cell.length_b   1.000
_cell.length_c   1.000
_cell.angle_alpha   90.00
_cell.angle_beta   90.00
_cell.angle_gamma   90.00
#
_symmetry.space_group_name_H-M   'P 1'
#
loop_
_entity.id
_entity.type
_entity.pdbx_description
1 polymer ?
#
loop_
_entity_poly.entity_id
_entity_poly.type
_entity_poly.pdbx_seq_one_letter_code
_entity_poly.pdbx_strand_id
1 'polypeptide(L)'
;MAGIFRLVLIASPFTAVTSVSFAQTLPTDYLLALTDGSGANTTAYSTTGTLQTYTVSFTAQTTGTNYILFAFRNDPNYWTFGDVSLAVQGSTTNVLTDPYFLSGGTVSGSTNGIEAPASWGVVYQTGTPPNAAGAWQAPSSSAGASTPSLAAGTAGTWFDGAVGSFDGIYQGINLVAGDTYTISFTTSSGVASTATDGGVQLGVYTGPCTSLTSGANCTPAGGSGFTAAATPEQTINAGSSATPITTLQNASGLASSPATILPILDGGTLTLDGTNITPYSFSITGNNGTIDLAGQSATISNPISDQSSGVPGGLTIANSGTGGTLILTGANTYTGATTIDAGAALDLQGGSVAGALANAGSLTLDGGSVGGTLTDSGALAVTASGGTAASLAGTGTGTLAGTLTL
;
A
#
# COMPACT_ATOMS: atom_id res chain seq x y z
N MET A 1 -51.52 48.21 38.32
CA MET A 1 -50.32 47.67 39.01
C MET A 1 -49.35 47.23 37.93
N ALA A 2 -48.41 48.10 37.56
CA ALA A 2 -47.39 47.82 36.55
C ALA A 2 -46.12 47.36 37.27
N GLY A 3 -45.79 46.07 37.13
CA GLY A 3 -44.58 45.49 37.71
C GLY A 3 -43.35 45.88 36.90
N ILE A 4 -42.39 46.54 37.55
CA ILE A 4 -41.07 46.85 37.01
C ILE A 4 -40.29 45.53 36.84
N PHE A 5 -40.03 45.12 35.61
CA PHE A 5 -39.09 44.04 35.31
C PHE A 5 -37.66 44.57 35.48
N ARG A 6 -36.94 44.12 36.52
CA ARG A 6 -35.50 44.32 36.65
C ARG A 6 -34.78 43.21 35.89
N LEU A 7 -34.11 43.56 34.81
CA LEU A 7 -33.15 42.69 34.12
C LEU A 7 -31.88 42.61 34.97
N VAL A 8 -31.61 41.46 35.57
CA VAL A 8 -30.34 41.17 36.24
C VAL A 8 -29.41 40.52 35.21
N LEU A 9 -28.41 41.25 34.72
CA LEU A 9 -27.28 40.63 34.02
C LEU A 9 -26.41 39.92 35.05
N ILE A 10 -26.46 38.58 35.06
CA ILE A 10 -25.44 37.77 35.73
C ILE A 10 -24.29 37.63 34.75
N ALA A 11 -23.25 38.44 34.92
CA ALA A 11 -21.97 38.22 34.25
C ALA A 11 -21.35 36.94 34.83
N SER A 12 -21.55 35.80 34.15
CA SER A 12 -20.75 34.62 34.40
C SER A 12 -19.35 34.88 33.85
N PRO A 13 -18.27 34.59 34.59
CA PRO A 13 -16.94 34.62 34.00
C PRO A 13 -16.92 33.57 32.89
N PHE A 14 -16.79 34.03 31.65
CA PHE A 14 -16.36 33.18 30.55
C PHE A 14 -14.95 32.71 30.92
N THR A 15 -14.83 31.51 31.48
CA THR A 15 -13.57 30.79 31.48
C THR A 15 -13.28 30.54 30.01
N ALA A 16 -12.37 31.32 29.42
CA ALA A 16 -11.71 30.91 28.21
C ALA A 16 -11.05 29.58 28.56
N VAL A 17 -11.67 28.47 28.15
CA VAL A 17 -10.98 27.20 28.07
C VAL A 17 -9.98 27.43 26.95
N THR A 18 -8.77 27.87 27.30
CA THR A 18 -7.62 27.62 26.45
C THR A 18 -7.66 26.13 26.20
N SER A 19 -7.95 25.72 24.96
CA SER A 19 -7.69 24.36 24.52
C SER A 19 -6.19 24.17 24.67
N VAL A 20 -5.76 23.67 25.82
CA VAL A 20 -4.44 23.10 25.97
C VAL A 20 -4.50 21.82 25.14
N SER A 21 -4.18 21.93 23.86
CA SER A 21 -3.67 20.77 23.14
C SER A 21 -2.45 20.34 23.93
N PHE A 22 -2.49 19.13 24.48
CA PHE A 22 -1.27 18.54 25.01
C PHE A 22 -0.31 18.45 23.82
N ALA A 23 0.73 19.28 23.81
CA ALA A 23 1.70 19.26 22.73
C ALA A 23 2.39 17.90 22.75
N GLN A 24 2.02 17.04 21.81
CA GLN A 24 2.65 15.75 21.62
C GLN A 24 4.09 15.95 21.12
N THR A 25 5.02 15.23 21.72
CA THR A 25 6.41 15.23 21.27
C THR A 25 6.57 14.29 20.09
N LEU A 26 7.32 14.73 19.07
CA LEU A 26 7.81 13.86 18.01
C LEU A 26 8.50 12.63 18.63
N PRO A 27 8.14 11.40 18.24
CA PRO A 27 8.84 10.20 18.70
C PRO A 27 10.37 10.27 18.47
N THR A 28 11.14 9.63 19.35
CA THR A 28 12.61 9.62 19.25
C THR A 28 13.12 8.74 18.12
N ASP A 29 14.44 8.72 17.91
CA ASP A 29 15.12 7.82 16.95
C ASP A 29 14.83 8.09 15.47
N TYR A 30 14.48 9.34 15.15
CA TYR A 30 14.41 9.80 13.77
C TYR A 30 15.82 9.86 13.13
N LEU A 31 15.88 9.52 11.84
CA LEU A 31 17.05 9.73 10.98
C LEU A 31 17.26 11.23 10.70
N LEU A 32 16.15 11.93 10.48
CA LEU A 32 16.08 13.36 10.23
C LEU A 32 14.77 13.88 10.83
N ALA A 33 14.82 15.03 11.48
CA ALA A 33 13.62 15.79 11.82
C ALA A 33 13.69 17.21 11.25
N LEU A 34 12.60 17.66 10.64
CA LEU A 34 12.40 19.07 10.30
C LEU A 34 11.66 19.72 11.47
N THR A 35 12.40 20.52 12.23
CA THR A 35 11.92 21.20 13.46
C THR A 35 12.46 22.63 13.48
N ASP A 36 12.65 23.23 14.66
CA ASP A 36 13.32 24.52 14.85
C ASP A 36 14.86 24.46 14.75
N GLY A 37 15.45 23.28 14.54
CA GLY A 37 16.90 23.10 14.43
C GLY A 37 17.64 23.01 15.77
N SER A 38 16.95 22.86 16.90
CA SER A 38 17.56 22.88 18.24
C SER A 38 18.12 21.53 18.73
N GLY A 39 17.97 20.44 17.96
CA GLY A 39 18.36 19.08 18.34
C GLY A 39 19.35 18.39 17.39
N ALA A 40 19.93 17.27 17.82
CA ALA A 40 20.72 16.41 16.92
C ALA A 40 19.84 15.86 15.79
N ASN A 41 20.40 15.74 14.58
CA ASN A 41 19.69 15.33 13.35
C ASN A 41 18.45 16.19 13.03
N THR A 42 18.46 17.46 13.44
CA THR A 42 17.39 18.41 13.10
C THR A 42 17.86 19.42 12.05
N THR A 43 16.95 19.79 11.15
CA THR A 43 17.14 20.87 10.18
C THR A 43 15.99 21.85 10.33
N ALA A 44 16.30 23.15 10.38
CA ALA A 44 15.28 24.20 10.48
C ALA A 44 14.48 24.33 9.17
N TYR A 45 13.15 24.47 9.26
CA TYR A 45 12.30 24.78 8.10
C TYR A 45 11.86 26.26 8.12
N SER A 46 12.54 27.11 7.36
CA SER A 46 12.37 28.57 7.47
C SER A 46 11.51 29.23 6.40
N THR A 47 11.05 28.53 5.36
CA THR A 47 10.30 29.16 4.25
C THR A 47 8.87 28.65 4.17
N THR A 48 7.91 29.48 4.55
CA THR A 48 6.49 29.14 4.42
C THR A 48 6.07 28.94 2.96
N GLY A 49 5.26 27.91 2.69
CA GLY A 49 4.55 27.72 1.43
C GLY A 49 5.43 27.43 0.21
N THR A 50 6.70 27.09 0.42
CA THR A 50 7.64 26.75 -0.66
C THR A 50 8.08 25.30 -0.53
N LEU A 51 7.93 24.54 -1.61
CA LEU A 51 8.40 23.16 -1.68
C LEU A 51 9.94 23.13 -1.68
N GLN A 52 10.49 22.33 -0.78
CA GLN A 52 11.91 22.11 -0.65
C GLN A 52 12.21 20.62 -0.60
N THR A 53 13.35 20.24 -1.17
CA THR A 53 13.85 18.86 -1.17
C THR A 53 14.83 18.65 -0.03
N TYR A 54 14.63 17.56 0.72
CA TYR A 54 15.48 17.14 1.81
C TYR A 54 16.05 15.76 1.53
N THR A 55 17.26 15.52 2.01
CA THR A 55 17.93 14.23 1.89
C THR A 55 18.52 13.79 3.22
N VAL A 56 18.49 12.49 3.48
CA VAL A 56 19.16 11.86 4.61
C VAL A 56 19.67 10.49 4.19
N SER A 57 20.90 10.16 4.58
CA SER A 57 21.48 8.85 4.31
C SER A 57 21.69 8.08 5.62
N PHE A 58 21.50 6.76 5.56
CA PHE A 58 21.76 5.87 6.67
C PHE A 58 22.34 4.54 6.16
N THR A 59 23.13 3.88 7.00
CA THR A 59 23.64 2.53 6.72
C THR A 59 22.82 1.51 7.49
N ALA A 60 22.25 0.54 6.79
CA ALA A 60 21.44 -0.49 7.42
C ALA A 60 22.31 -1.39 8.31
N GLN A 61 21.89 -1.60 9.57
CA GLN A 61 22.64 -2.40 10.53
C GLN A 61 22.30 -3.90 10.45
N THR A 62 21.12 -4.24 9.95
CA THR A 62 20.61 -5.61 9.87
C THR A 62 19.92 -5.84 8.54
N THR A 63 20.11 -7.04 7.98
CA THR A 63 19.35 -7.50 6.81
C THR A 63 17.94 -7.92 7.24
N GLY A 64 16.92 -7.50 6.49
CA GLY A 64 15.55 -7.92 6.73
C GLY A 64 14.51 -6.86 6.37
N THR A 65 13.25 -7.16 6.68
CA THR A 65 12.12 -6.26 6.41
C THR A 65 12.03 -5.15 7.45
N ASN A 66 12.13 -3.92 6.96
CA ASN A 66 12.09 -2.68 7.72
C ASN A 66 11.05 -1.75 7.09
N TYR A 67 10.80 -0.60 7.69
CA TYR A 67 10.01 0.47 7.10
C TYR A 67 10.86 1.71 6.84
N ILE A 68 10.42 2.54 5.88
CA ILE A 68 10.71 3.97 5.86
C ILE A 68 9.39 4.69 6.17
N LEU A 69 9.41 5.57 7.17
CA LEU A 69 8.22 6.24 7.69
C LEU A 69 8.45 7.75 7.75
N PHE A 70 7.45 8.50 7.33
CA PHE A 70 7.39 9.95 7.46
C PHE A 70 6.23 10.28 8.38
N ALA A 71 6.53 10.94 9.50
CA ALA A 71 5.54 11.39 10.46
C ALA A 71 5.40 12.89 10.39
N PHE A 72 4.17 13.38 10.50
CA PHE A 72 3.85 14.79 10.33
C PHE A 72 3.02 15.31 11.47
N ARG A 73 3.25 16.57 11.78
CA ARG A 73 2.37 17.40 12.59
C ARG A 73 2.56 18.85 12.18
N ASN A 74 1.45 19.51 11.89
CA ASN A 74 1.42 20.93 11.62
C ASN A 74 0.11 21.53 12.10
N ASP A 75 0.02 21.90 13.37
CA ASP A 75 -1.22 22.44 13.95
C ASP A 75 -1.12 23.96 14.08
N PRO A 76 -2.05 24.77 13.50
CA PRO A 76 -3.31 24.41 12.82
C PRO A 76 -3.21 24.33 11.27
N ASN A 77 -2.01 24.18 10.70
CA ASN A 77 -1.82 24.17 9.24
C ASN A 77 -1.69 22.73 8.71
N TYR A 78 -0.81 22.51 7.74
CA TYR A 78 -0.57 21.20 7.14
C TYR A 78 0.80 21.20 6.47
N TRP A 79 1.48 20.06 6.52
CA TRP A 79 2.51 19.73 5.55
C TRP A 79 1.88 19.30 4.22
N THR A 80 2.49 19.69 3.12
CA THR A 80 2.35 19.07 1.81
C THR A 80 3.60 18.25 1.55
N PHE A 81 3.47 16.99 1.14
CA PHE A 81 4.59 16.05 1.04
C PHE A 81 4.48 15.18 -0.22
N GLY A 82 5.61 14.85 -0.85
CA GLY A 82 5.68 14.01 -2.05
C GLY A 82 7.10 13.84 -2.60
N ASP A 83 7.21 13.27 -3.80
CA ASP A 83 8.48 13.06 -4.53
C ASP A 83 9.52 12.27 -3.72
N VAL A 84 9.10 11.10 -3.26
CA VAL A 84 9.89 10.31 -2.32
C VAL A 84 10.77 9.32 -3.06
N SER A 85 12.04 9.22 -2.69
CA SER A 85 12.91 8.16 -3.17
C SER A 85 13.73 7.53 -2.08
N LEU A 86 14.00 6.25 -2.25
CA LEU A 86 15.01 5.51 -1.53
C LEU A 86 15.94 4.87 -2.55
N ALA A 87 17.21 5.27 -2.54
CA ALA A 87 18.23 4.72 -3.43
C ALA A 87 19.36 4.08 -2.63
N VAL A 88 19.82 2.92 -3.07
CA VAL A 88 21.04 2.28 -2.54
C VAL A 88 22.26 3.02 -3.11
N GLN A 89 23.30 3.19 -2.31
CA GLN A 89 24.56 3.80 -2.75
C GLN A 89 25.08 3.11 -4.03
N GLY A 90 25.34 3.91 -5.06
CA GLY A 90 25.78 3.40 -6.37
C GLY A 90 24.64 3.00 -7.32
N SER A 91 23.38 3.08 -6.89
CA SER A 91 22.19 2.87 -7.72
C SER A 91 21.40 4.17 -7.87
N THR A 92 20.75 4.35 -9.02
CA THR A 92 19.76 5.42 -9.25
C THR A 92 18.33 4.89 -9.24
N THR A 93 18.14 3.59 -9.04
CA THR A 93 16.82 2.97 -8.96
C THR A 93 16.17 3.31 -7.63
N ASN A 94 15.01 3.95 -7.69
CA ASN A 94 14.15 4.11 -6.54
C ASN A 94 13.54 2.76 -6.17
N VAL A 95 13.74 2.31 -4.94
CA VAL A 95 13.19 1.02 -4.48
C VAL A 95 11.80 1.16 -3.86
N LEU A 96 11.26 2.38 -3.77
CA LEU A 96 9.91 2.62 -3.30
C LEU A 96 8.87 2.42 -4.41
N THR A 97 7.70 1.90 -4.03
CA THR A 97 6.51 1.84 -4.91
C THR A 97 5.69 3.13 -4.79
N ASP A 98 5.08 3.54 -5.91
CA ASP A 98 4.34 4.81 -6.07
C ASP A 98 5.04 6.05 -5.43
N PRO A 99 6.29 6.35 -5.82
CA PRO A 99 7.06 7.45 -5.20
C PRO A 99 6.50 8.86 -5.48
N TYR A 100 5.56 8.96 -6.42
CA TYR A 100 4.94 10.20 -6.87
C TYR A 100 3.45 10.30 -6.50
N PHE A 101 2.94 9.33 -5.73
CA PHE A 101 1.56 9.27 -5.25
C PHE A 101 0.54 9.44 -6.37
N LEU A 102 0.78 8.81 -7.52
CA LEU A 102 -0.06 8.97 -8.72
C LEU A 102 -1.48 8.43 -8.49
N SER A 103 -1.63 7.54 -7.52
CA SER A 103 -2.89 6.92 -7.10
C SER A 103 -3.01 6.91 -5.58
N GLY A 104 -4.25 6.86 -5.09
CA GLY A 104 -4.54 6.87 -3.67
C GLY A 104 -6.00 7.27 -3.40
N GLY A 105 -6.33 7.44 -2.12
CA GLY A 105 -7.64 7.88 -1.65
C GLY A 105 -8.10 7.06 -0.45
N THR A 106 -9.42 6.91 -0.27
CA THR A 106 -9.97 6.20 0.90
C THR A 106 -9.59 4.71 0.89
N VAL A 107 -9.11 4.21 2.02
CA VAL A 107 -8.80 2.80 2.28
C VAL A 107 -10.12 2.06 2.54
N SER A 108 -10.41 1.09 1.67
CA SER A 108 -11.63 0.28 1.74
C SER A 108 -11.73 -0.47 3.07
N GLY A 109 -12.92 -0.50 3.66
CA GLY A 109 -13.17 -1.17 4.95
C GLY A 109 -12.60 -0.45 6.18
N SER A 110 -11.94 0.72 6.02
CA SER A 110 -11.51 1.52 7.17
C SER A 110 -12.70 2.17 7.88
N THR A 111 -12.73 2.09 9.22
CA THR A 111 -13.85 2.59 10.04
C THR A 111 -13.95 4.11 10.10
N ASN A 112 -12.87 4.83 9.77
CA ASN A 112 -12.76 6.29 9.91
C ASN A 112 -12.48 7.00 8.58
N GLY A 113 -12.64 6.32 7.44
CA GLY A 113 -12.33 6.90 6.13
C GLY A 113 -10.86 7.29 6.00
N ILE A 114 -9.96 6.41 6.45
CA ILE A 114 -8.50 6.62 6.33
C ILE A 114 -8.19 6.82 4.85
N GLU A 115 -7.39 7.82 4.51
CA GLU A 115 -6.86 7.99 3.16
C GLU A 115 -5.37 7.69 3.11
N ALA A 116 -4.90 7.22 1.95
CA ALA A 116 -3.50 6.91 1.73
C ALA A 116 -3.14 7.02 0.25
N PRO A 117 -1.88 7.34 -0.10
CA PRO A 117 -1.33 6.96 -1.40
C PRO A 117 -1.38 5.43 -1.56
N ALA A 118 -1.54 4.96 -2.79
CA ALA A 118 -1.62 3.53 -3.05
C ALA A 118 -0.32 2.83 -2.64
N SER A 119 -0.42 1.70 -1.91
CA SER A 119 0.74 0.94 -1.40
C SER A 119 1.62 1.67 -0.37
N TRP A 120 1.10 2.73 0.24
CA TRP A 120 1.70 3.39 1.41
C TRP A 120 0.81 3.16 2.64
N GLY A 121 1.36 2.53 3.67
CA GLY A 121 0.65 2.36 4.93
C GLY A 121 0.48 3.69 5.66
N VAL A 122 -0.48 3.75 6.59
CA VAL A 122 -0.75 4.92 7.45
C VAL A 122 -0.46 4.55 8.89
N VAL A 123 0.18 5.47 9.62
CA VAL A 123 0.43 5.35 11.06
C VAL A 123 -0.16 6.52 11.83
N TYR A 124 -0.47 6.28 13.09
CA TYR A 124 -0.69 7.33 14.08
C TYR A 124 0.29 7.18 15.23
N GLN A 125 0.53 8.26 15.97
CA GLN A 125 1.25 8.17 17.22
C GLN A 125 0.56 7.17 18.15
N THR A 126 1.36 6.28 18.74
CA THR A 126 0.86 5.19 19.58
C THR A 126 0.03 5.73 20.74
N GLY A 127 -1.18 5.18 20.89
CA GLY A 127 -2.11 5.56 21.95
C GLY A 127 -2.80 6.91 21.76
N THR A 128 -2.50 7.65 20.68
CA THR A 128 -3.05 8.98 20.44
C THR A 128 -3.47 9.16 18.98
N PRO A 129 -4.59 8.57 18.54
CA PRO A 129 -5.14 8.86 17.21
C PRO A 129 -5.42 10.36 17.06
N PRO A 130 -5.10 10.98 15.92
CA PRO A 130 -5.35 12.39 15.73
C PRO A 130 -6.87 12.66 15.55
N ASN A 131 -7.33 13.85 15.93
CA ASN A 131 -8.76 14.22 15.81
C ASN A 131 -9.19 14.43 14.35
N ALA A 132 -8.25 14.82 13.50
CA ALA A 132 -8.32 14.83 12.05
C ALA A 132 -7.03 14.20 11.56
N ALA A 133 -7.07 13.37 10.53
CA ALA A 133 -5.90 12.72 9.95
C ALA A 133 -5.55 13.36 8.60
N GLY A 134 -4.35 13.09 8.14
CA GLY A 134 -3.91 13.44 6.81
C GLY A 134 -4.66 12.71 5.71
N ALA A 135 -4.54 13.29 4.53
CA ALA A 135 -5.28 12.90 3.35
C ALA A 135 -4.37 12.86 2.14
N TRP A 136 -4.66 11.92 1.23
CA TRP A 136 -4.03 11.92 -0.08
C TRP A 136 -4.78 12.90 -0.99
N GLN A 137 -4.05 13.55 -1.88
CA GLN A 137 -4.59 14.48 -2.86
C GLN A 137 -4.15 14.04 -4.25
N ALA A 138 -5.13 13.89 -5.14
CA ALA A 138 -4.90 13.43 -6.51
C ALA A 138 -4.02 14.41 -7.31
N PRO A 139 -3.32 13.91 -8.34
CA PRO A 139 -2.74 14.75 -9.37
C PRO A 139 -3.75 15.78 -9.89
N SER A 140 -3.28 16.99 -10.19
CA SER A 140 -4.08 18.14 -10.68
C SER A 140 -5.18 18.67 -9.74
N SER A 141 -5.32 18.12 -8.53
CA SER A 141 -6.12 18.77 -7.48
C SER A 141 -5.53 20.14 -7.16
N SER A 142 -6.33 21.04 -6.58
CA SER A 142 -5.85 22.34 -6.10
C SER A 142 -4.73 22.22 -5.05
N ALA A 143 -4.56 21.03 -4.50
CA ALA A 143 -3.56 20.64 -3.52
C ALA A 143 -2.39 19.82 -4.13
N GLY A 144 -2.48 19.41 -5.40
CA GLY A 144 -1.45 18.65 -6.11
C GLY A 144 -0.22 19.52 -6.38
N ALA A 145 0.87 19.26 -5.66
CA ALA A 145 2.09 20.05 -5.72
C ALA A 145 2.92 19.73 -6.97
N SER A 146 3.55 20.75 -7.55
CA SER A 146 4.64 20.57 -8.51
C SER A 146 5.88 20.07 -7.78
N THR A 147 6.36 18.87 -8.08
CA THR A 147 7.61 18.37 -7.49
C THR A 147 8.79 18.71 -8.40
N PRO A 148 10.03 18.78 -7.89
CA PRO A 148 11.21 19.01 -8.74
C PRO A 148 11.38 17.98 -9.86
N SER A 149 10.92 16.74 -9.63
CA SER A 149 11.01 15.64 -10.57
C SER A 149 9.89 15.59 -11.62
N LEU A 150 8.77 16.31 -11.41
CA LEU A 150 7.57 16.18 -12.23
C LEU A 150 6.91 17.53 -12.56
N ALA A 151 6.24 17.61 -13.70
CA ALA A 151 5.51 18.82 -14.10
C ALA A 151 4.34 19.13 -13.15
N ALA A 152 3.92 20.39 -13.10
CA ALA A 152 2.81 20.83 -12.25
C ALA A 152 1.55 19.99 -12.47
N GLY A 153 0.96 19.50 -11.37
CA GLY A 153 -0.27 18.71 -11.38
C GLY A 153 -0.12 17.26 -11.85
N THR A 154 1.11 16.75 -12.03
CA THR A 154 1.31 15.35 -12.45
C THR A 154 1.62 14.38 -11.31
N ALA A 155 2.01 14.89 -10.13
CA ALA A 155 2.16 14.10 -8.91
C ALA A 155 0.94 14.28 -8.00
N GLY A 156 0.62 13.25 -7.22
CA GLY A 156 -0.24 13.41 -6.06
C GLY A 156 0.56 13.92 -4.86
N THR A 157 -0.14 14.20 -3.76
CA THR A 157 0.48 14.72 -2.53
C THR A 157 -0.15 14.12 -1.29
N TRP A 158 0.64 14.02 -0.23
CA TRP A 158 0.13 13.81 1.12
C TRP A 158 -0.04 15.15 1.82
N PHE A 159 -1.20 15.37 2.41
CA PHE A 159 -1.51 16.50 3.28
C PHE A 159 -1.64 16.00 4.71
N ASP A 160 -0.79 16.49 5.60
CA ASP A 160 -0.66 15.98 6.98
C ASP A 160 -1.92 16.12 7.82
N GLY A 161 -2.69 17.21 7.74
CA GLY A 161 -4.02 17.31 8.36
C GLY A 161 -4.15 16.97 9.86
N ALA A 162 -3.07 16.60 10.56
CA ALA A 162 -3.12 15.93 11.84
C ALA A 162 -3.33 16.93 12.96
N VAL A 163 -4.43 16.79 13.70
CA VAL A 163 -4.76 17.66 14.83
C VAL A 163 -4.56 16.93 16.15
N GLY A 164 -3.75 17.53 17.03
CA GLY A 164 -3.51 17.06 18.40
C GLY A 164 -2.58 15.84 18.54
N SER A 165 -2.04 15.32 17.45
CA SER A 165 -1.10 14.17 17.43
C SER A 165 -0.27 14.16 16.15
N PHE A 166 0.57 13.14 15.98
CA PHE A 166 1.23 12.82 14.72
C PHE A 166 0.43 11.79 13.94
N ASP A 167 0.37 12.00 12.64
CA ASP A 167 0.09 10.95 11.68
C ASP A 167 1.33 10.68 10.81
N GLY A 168 1.20 9.78 9.85
CA GLY A 168 2.29 9.51 8.93
C GLY A 168 1.95 8.48 7.89
N ILE A 169 2.80 8.43 6.87
CA ILE A 169 2.78 7.40 5.84
C ILE A 169 4.10 6.64 5.81
N TYR A 170 4.07 5.38 5.44
CA TYR A 170 5.25 4.52 5.41
C TYR A 170 5.16 3.45 4.34
N GLN A 171 6.31 2.90 3.95
CA GLN A 171 6.38 1.71 3.12
C GLN A 171 7.33 0.70 3.75
N GLY A 172 6.96 -0.58 3.69
CA GLY A 172 7.86 -1.67 4.07
C GLY A 172 8.85 -1.97 2.95
N ILE A 173 10.11 -2.15 3.32
CA ILE A 173 11.26 -2.33 2.43
C ILE A 173 12.16 -3.44 2.96
N ASN A 174 12.87 -4.13 2.08
CA ASN A 174 13.93 -5.05 2.50
C ASN A 174 15.27 -4.33 2.46
N LEU A 175 15.93 -4.27 3.62
CA LEU A 175 17.26 -3.72 3.77
C LEU A 175 18.32 -4.83 3.81
N VAL A 176 19.53 -4.51 3.40
CA VAL A 176 20.71 -5.38 3.48
C VAL A 176 21.72 -4.72 4.41
N ALA A 177 22.20 -5.46 5.41
CA ALA A 177 23.19 -4.95 6.35
C ALA A 177 24.47 -4.49 5.65
N GLY A 178 24.95 -3.30 6.00
CA GLY A 178 26.15 -2.68 5.42
C GLY A 178 25.87 -1.80 4.20
N ASP A 179 24.72 -1.95 3.53
CA ASP A 179 24.33 -1.06 2.44
C ASP A 179 23.95 0.31 2.99
N THR A 180 24.36 1.36 2.28
CA THR A 180 23.98 2.75 2.57
C THR A 180 22.85 3.15 1.67
N TYR A 181 21.77 3.66 2.27
CA TYR A 181 20.57 4.10 1.58
C TYR A 181 20.43 5.61 1.75
N THR A 182 20.00 6.28 0.68
CA THR A 182 19.68 7.70 0.69
C THR A 182 18.19 7.88 0.46
N ILE A 183 17.54 8.51 1.43
CA ILE A 183 16.15 8.97 1.34
C ILE A 183 16.18 10.40 0.77
N SER A 184 15.34 10.68 -0.21
CA SER A 184 15.03 12.04 -0.68
C SER A 184 13.53 12.25 -0.70
N PHE A 185 13.05 13.43 -0.33
CA PHE A 185 11.63 13.79 -0.37
C PHE A 185 11.46 15.30 -0.55
N THR A 186 10.31 15.72 -1.04
CA THR A 186 9.93 17.12 -1.17
C THR A 186 8.78 17.46 -0.24
N THR A 187 8.87 18.57 0.48
CA THR A 187 7.80 19.03 1.37
C THR A 187 7.70 20.55 1.45
N SER A 188 6.51 21.03 1.78
CA SER A 188 6.27 22.41 2.21
C SER A 188 5.35 22.46 3.42
N SER A 189 5.51 23.47 4.27
CA SER A 189 4.59 23.74 5.37
C SER A 189 3.86 25.06 5.16
N GLY A 190 2.59 25.12 5.57
CA GLY A 190 1.80 26.35 5.61
C GLY A 190 2.32 27.40 6.62
N VAL A 191 3.29 27.05 7.47
CA VAL A 191 3.97 27.93 8.43
C VAL A 191 5.46 27.59 8.56
N ALA A 192 6.30 28.59 8.80
CA ALA A 192 7.71 28.36 9.13
C ALA A 192 7.83 27.78 10.55
N SER A 193 8.82 26.90 10.78
CA SER A 193 9.13 26.42 12.12
C SER A 193 9.71 27.59 12.92
N THR A 194 8.99 28.05 13.95
CA THR A 194 9.54 28.99 14.94
C THR A 194 9.69 28.27 16.28
N ALA A 195 10.75 28.59 17.03
CA ALA A 195 11.24 27.85 18.21
C ALA A 195 10.27 27.72 19.42
N THR A 196 9.03 28.19 19.28
CA THR A 196 8.02 28.21 20.36
C THR A 196 6.79 27.36 20.10
N ASP A 197 6.57 26.89 18.87
CA ASP A 197 5.46 26.00 18.55
C ASP A 197 5.99 24.57 18.40
N GLY A 198 5.78 23.75 19.43
CA GLY A 198 5.83 22.28 19.31
C GLY A 198 4.73 21.73 18.40
N GLY A 199 4.35 22.47 17.35
CA GLY A 199 3.24 22.23 16.45
C GLY A 199 3.66 21.96 15.01
N VAL A 200 4.89 22.31 14.56
CA VAL A 200 5.36 22.10 13.17
C VAL A 200 6.57 21.16 13.17
N GLN A 201 6.32 19.87 12.94
CA GLN A 201 7.34 18.82 13.02
C GLN A 201 7.13 17.78 11.92
N LEU A 202 8.21 17.41 11.23
CA LEU A 202 8.26 16.25 10.34
C LEU A 202 9.41 15.35 10.79
N GLY A 203 9.16 14.06 11.00
CA GLY A 203 10.20 13.08 11.31
C GLY A 203 10.33 12.02 10.22
N VAL A 204 11.56 11.64 9.90
CA VAL A 204 11.90 10.54 8.99
C VAL A 204 12.47 9.40 9.83
N TYR A 205 11.92 8.20 9.68
CA TYR A 205 12.28 7.05 10.50
C TYR A 205 12.56 5.83 9.64
N THR A 206 13.36 4.93 10.22
CA THR A 206 13.44 3.55 9.79
C THR A 206 13.43 2.64 11.00
N GLY A 207 12.96 1.41 10.82
CA GLY A 207 12.92 0.42 11.89
C GLY A 207 12.37 -0.91 11.40
N PRO A 208 12.46 -1.96 12.23
CA PRO A 208 12.01 -3.30 11.86
C PRO A 208 10.47 -3.36 11.80
N CYS A 209 9.97 -4.22 10.90
CA CYS A 209 8.56 -4.60 10.90
C CYS A 209 8.33 -5.80 11.84
N THR A 210 7.20 -5.87 12.54
CA THR A 210 6.82 -7.07 13.30
C THR A 210 6.35 -8.18 12.36
N SER A 211 7.23 -9.16 12.14
CA SER A 211 6.92 -10.54 11.72
C SER A 211 6.23 -10.74 10.37
N LEU A 212 6.90 -10.49 9.24
CA LEU A 212 6.35 -10.77 7.91
C LEU A 212 7.38 -11.24 6.88
N THR A 213 6.89 -12.01 5.91
CA THR A 213 7.62 -12.59 4.77
C THR A 213 7.88 -11.60 3.63
N SER A 214 7.32 -10.37 3.69
CA SER A 214 7.47 -9.32 2.67
C SER A 214 7.25 -7.90 3.23
N GLY A 215 7.68 -6.88 2.47
CA GLY A 215 7.51 -5.46 2.81
C GLY A 215 6.06 -4.95 2.72
N ALA A 216 5.21 -5.58 1.91
CA ALA A 216 3.82 -5.15 1.72
C ALA A 216 3.02 -5.22 3.04
N ASN A 217 3.27 -6.21 3.87
CA ASN A 217 2.44 -6.41 5.06
C ASN A 217 2.95 -5.58 6.26
N CYS A 218 4.08 -4.86 6.11
CA CYS A 218 4.85 -4.30 7.22
C CYS A 218 3.97 -3.59 8.25
N THR A 219 4.15 -3.95 9.53
CA THR A 219 3.63 -3.21 10.68
C THR A 219 4.82 -2.74 11.51
N PRO A 220 4.95 -1.44 11.84
CA PRO A 220 6.04 -0.94 12.67
C PRO A 220 6.13 -1.69 14.00
N ALA A 221 7.35 -2.08 14.40
CA ALA A 221 7.53 -2.83 15.63
C ALA A 221 7.14 -2.05 16.89
N GLY A 222 6.79 -2.81 17.94
CA GLY A 222 6.51 -2.24 19.26
C GLY A 222 7.70 -1.42 19.77
N GLY A 223 7.41 -0.22 20.27
CA GLY A 223 8.44 0.74 20.72
C GLY A 223 8.83 1.80 19.67
N SER A 224 8.36 1.69 18.43
CA SER A 224 8.59 2.70 17.37
C SER A 224 7.96 4.08 17.66
N GLY A 225 7.05 4.15 18.64
CA GLY A 225 6.22 5.34 18.86
C GLY A 225 5.02 5.45 17.92
N PHE A 226 4.89 4.56 16.93
CA PHE A 226 3.83 4.58 15.92
C PHE A 226 3.03 3.27 15.89
N THR A 227 1.72 3.39 15.68
CA THR A 227 0.81 2.26 15.47
C THR A 227 0.22 2.35 14.08
N ALA A 228 0.26 1.25 13.31
CA ALA A 228 -0.34 1.21 11.98
C ALA A 228 -1.86 1.38 12.07
N ALA A 229 -2.38 2.38 11.38
CA ALA A 229 -3.81 2.57 11.12
C ALA A 229 -4.24 1.79 9.86
N ALA A 230 -3.35 1.68 8.87
CA ALA A 230 -3.46 0.79 7.72
C ALA A 230 -2.06 0.30 7.29
N THR A 231 -1.92 -0.96 6.90
CA THR A 231 -0.66 -1.49 6.34
C THR A 231 -0.52 -1.16 4.85
N PRO A 232 0.70 -1.17 4.28
CA PRO A 232 0.87 -0.95 2.84
C PRO A 232 0.04 -1.93 1.98
N GLU A 233 -0.12 -3.18 2.42
CA GLU A 233 -0.99 -4.19 1.79
C GLU A 233 -2.45 -3.75 1.75
N GLN A 234 -2.97 -3.21 2.86
CA GLN A 234 -4.35 -2.72 2.95
C GLN A 234 -4.59 -1.49 2.06
N THR A 235 -3.56 -0.71 1.78
CA THR A 235 -3.66 0.53 1.00
C THR A 235 -3.27 0.37 -0.47
N ILE A 236 -2.91 -0.84 -0.94
CA ILE A 236 -2.57 -1.08 -2.36
C ILE A 236 -3.62 -0.48 -3.31
N ASN A 237 -4.90 -0.51 -2.91
CA ASN A 237 -6.03 -0.06 -3.71
C ASN A 237 -6.75 1.16 -3.10
N ALA A 238 -6.05 1.96 -2.30
CA ALA A 238 -6.60 3.18 -1.72
C ALA A 238 -7.21 4.07 -2.82
N GLY A 239 -8.44 4.55 -2.58
CA GLY A 239 -9.24 5.37 -3.51
C GLY A 239 -9.78 4.64 -4.74
N SER A 240 -9.54 3.33 -4.85
CA SER A 240 -10.14 2.54 -5.91
C SER A 240 -11.61 2.25 -5.58
N SER A 241 -12.51 2.52 -6.53
CA SER A 241 -13.87 2.03 -6.47
C SER A 241 -13.87 0.52 -6.67
N ALA A 242 -14.39 -0.20 -5.68
CA ALA A 242 -14.72 -1.61 -5.84
C ALA A 242 -15.58 -1.80 -7.10
N THR A 243 -15.16 -2.69 -7.98
CA THR A 243 -15.90 -3.08 -9.18
C THR A 243 -16.18 -4.57 -9.12
N PRO A 244 -17.28 -4.98 -8.45
CA PRO A 244 -17.68 -6.37 -8.38
C PRO A 244 -17.97 -6.93 -9.76
N ILE A 245 -17.28 -8.01 -10.10
CA ILE A 245 -17.53 -8.84 -11.26
C ILE A 245 -18.45 -9.97 -10.77
N THR A 246 -19.75 -9.70 -10.79
CA THR A 246 -20.80 -10.65 -10.37
C THR A 246 -21.39 -11.44 -11.53
N THR A 247 -21.09 -11.01 -12.76
CA THR A 247 -21.50 -11.64 -14.02
C THR A 247 -20.31 -11.64 -14.98
N LEU A 248 -20.54 -11.89 -16.27
CA LEU A 248 -19.52 -11.75 -17.29
C LEU A 248 -19.13 -10.27 -17.45
N GLN A 249 -17.83 -9.99 -17.40
CA GLN A 249 -17.21 -8.68 -17.61
C GLN A 249 -15.99 -8.86 -18.53
N ASN A 250 -15.87 -8.04 -19.58
CA ASN A 250 -14.67 -8.03 -20.43
C ASN A 250 -13.56 -7.18 -19.78
N ALA A 251 -12.31 -7.55 -19.99
CA ALA A 251 -11.14 -6.81 -19.49
C ALA A 251 -11.09 -5.35 -19.98
N SER A 252 -11.51 -5.06 -21.21
CA SER A 252 -11.68 -3.68 -21.72
C SER A 252 -12.64 -2.83 -20.89
N GLY A 253 -13.63 -3.44 -20.25
CA GLY A 253 -14.55 -2.76 -19.33
C GLY A 253 -13.90 -2.40 -17.99
N LEU A 254 -12.78 -3.00 -17.63
CA LEU A 254 -11.93 -2.58 -16.50
C LEU A 254 -11.03 -1.41 -16.91
N ALA A 255 -10.47 -1.42 -18.12
CA ALA A 255 -9.54 -0.38 -18.60
C ALA A 255 -10.18 0.98 -18.96
N SER A 256 -11.52 1.04 -19.09
CA SER A 256 -12.24 2.29 -19.37
C SER A 256 -12.36 3.23 -18.16
N SER A 257 -11.95 2.77 -16.98
CA SER A 257 -11.89 3.57 -15.75
C SER A 257 -10.43 3.85 -15.38
N PRO A 258 -9.98 5.11 -15.31
CA PRO A 258 -8.58 5.44 -15.11
C PRO A 258 -8.13 5.00 -13.71
N ALA A 259 -7.23 4.02 -13.61
CA ALA A 259 -6.38 3.68 -12.45
C ALA A 259 -7.01 3.66 -11.02
N THR A 260 -8.33 3.59 -10.92
CA THR A 260 -9.10 3.79 -9.67
C THR A 260 -10.17 2.72 -9.52
N ILE A 261 -9.96 1.53 -10.10
CA ILE A 261 -10.85 0.41 -9.87
C ILE A 261 -10.10 -0.70 -9.16
N LEU A 262 -10.81 -1.32 -8.22
CA LEU A 262 -10.42 -2.56 -7.58
C LEU A 262 -11.35 -3.63 -8.15
N PRO A 263 -10.92 -4.40 -9.17
CA PRO A 263 -11.72 -5.51 -9.66
C PRO A 263 -11.88 -6.54 -8.54
N ILE A 264 -13.13 -6.82 -8.18
CA ILE A 264 -13.46 -7.85 -7.19
C ILE A 264 -14.10 -9.00 -7.95
N LEU A 265 -13.47 -10.16 -7.98
CA LEU A 265 -14.11 -11.36 -8.49
C LEU A 265 -15.14 -11.83 -7.47
N ASP A 266 -16.43 -11.74 -7.83
CA ASP A 266 -17.57 -11.94 -6.91
C ASP A 266 -18.62 -12.87 -7.52
N GLY A 267 -18.19 -14.08 -7.85
CA GLY A 267 -19.00 -15.14 -8.48
C GLY A 267 -19.13 -15.02 -10.01
N GLY A 268 -18.67 -13.91 -10.60
CA GLY A 268 -18.69 -13.68 -12.04
C GLY A 268 -17.43 -14.14 -12.78
N THR A 269 -17.35 -13.76 -14.06
CA THR A 269 -16.26 -14.11 -14.97
C THR A 269 -15.64 -12.86 -15.56
N LEU A 270 -14.33 -12.68 -15.37
CA LEU A 270 -13.54 -11.74 -16.15
C LEU A 270 -13.04 -12.42 -17.43
N THR A 271 -13.53 -11.99 -18.59
CA THR A 271 -13.08 -12.49 -19.88
C THR A 271 -11.96 -11.61 -20.43
N LEU A 272 -10.80 -12.21 -20.71
CA LEU A 272 -9.69 -11.51 -21.37
C LEU A 272 -10.04 -11.23 -22.83
N ASP A 273 -9.73 -10.02 -23.30
CA ASP A 273 -9.99 -9.58 -24.68
C ASP A 273 -8.74 -8.96 -25.34
N GLY A 274 -7.56 -9.20 -24.75
CA GLY A 274 -6.29 -8.59 -25.15
C GLY A 274 -6.00 -7.24 -24.49
N THR A 275 -6.93 -6.70 -23.70
CA THR A 275 -6.67 -5.51 -22.88
C THR A 275 -5.64 -5.81 -21.79
N ASN A 276 -4.67 -4.91 -21.61
CA ASN A 276 -3.73 -4.99 -20.50
C ASN A 276 -4.45 -4.66 -19.18
N ILE A 277 -4.42 -5.59 -18.24
CA ILE A 277 -5.03 -5.46 -16.91
C ILE A 277 -4.01 -5.13 -15.81
N THR A 278 -2.76 -4.83 -16.17
CA THR A 278 -1.80 -4.20 -15.25
C THR A 278 -2.06 -2.69 -15.17
N PRO A 279 -1.95 -2.06 -13.99
CA PRO A 279 -1.46 -2.60 -12.71
C PRO A 279 -2.59 -3.00 -11.74
N TYR A 280 -3.74 -3.48 -12.21
CA TYR A 280 -4.83 -3.78 -11.29
C TYR A 280 -4.45 -4.85 -10.27
N SER A 281 -4.77 -4.59 -9.01
CA SER A 281 -4.81 -5.62 -7.97
C SER A 281 -6.21 -6.19 -7.95
N PHE A 282 -6.32 -7.50 -7.75
CA PHE A 282 -7.62 -8.17 -7.68
C PHE A 282 -7.88 -8.63 -6.25
N SER A 283 -9.15 -8.72 -5.90
CA SER A 283 -9.58 -9.45 -4.72
C SER A 283 -10.67 -10.44 -5.09
N ILE A 284 -10.88 -11.45 -4.25
CA ILE A 284 -11.88 -12.51 -4.47
C ILE A 284 -12.80 -12.60 -3.26
N THR A 285 -14.11 -12.56 -3.46
CA THR A 285 -15.07 -12.78 -2.37
C THR A 285 -15.26 -14.27 -2.07
N GLY A 286 -16.00 -14.58 -1.01
CA GLY A 286 -16.45 -15.95 -0.73
C GLY A 286 -17.37 -16.56 -1.80
N ASN A 287 -17.80 -15.78 -2.80
CA ASN A 287 -18.53 -16.29 -3.97
C ASN A 287 -17.58 -16.82 -5.06
N ASN A 288 -16.26 -16.79 -4.83
CA ASN A 288 -15.22 -17.17 -5.77
C ASN A 288 -15.17 -16.28 -7.03
N GLY A 289 -14.33 -16.64 -7.99
CA GLY A 289 -14.12 -15.86 -9.20
C GLY A 289 -13.67 -16.71 -10.37
N THR A 290 -14.01 -16.30 -11.59
CA THR A 290 -13.47 -16.91 -12.80
C THR A 290 -12.70 -15.88 -13.62
N ILE A 291 -11.51 -16.24 -14.09
CA ILE A 291 -10.82 -15.56 -15.19
C ILE A 291 -10.90 -16.49 -16.40
N ASP A 292 -11.60 -16.06 -17.45
CA ASP A 292 -11.65 -16.76 -18.73
C ASP A 292 -10.59 -16.17 -19.67
N LEU A 293 -9.62 -16.99 -20.05
CA LEU A 293 -8.54 -16.61 -20.93
C LEU A 293 -9.02 -16.24 -22.33
N ALA A 294 -10.11 -16.84 -22.81
CA ALA A 294 -10.64 -16.65 -24.18
C ALA A 294 -9.54 -16.68 -25.29
N GLY A 295 -8.53 -17.54 -25.12
CA GLY A 295 -7.37 -17.64 -26.02
C GLY A 295 -6.28 -16.57 -25.85
N GLN A 296 -6.47 -15.62 -24.94
CA GLN A 296 -5.56 -14.50 -24.68
C GLN A 296 -4.64 -14.80 -23.49
N SER A 297 -3.49 -14.10 -23.46
CA SER A 297 -2.58 -14.14 -22.32
C SER A 297 -2.61 -12.82 -21.58
N ALA A 298 -2.52 -12.87 -20.25
CA ALA A 298 -2.42 -11.68 -19.41
C ALA A 298 -1.49 -11.94 -18.23
N THR A 299 -0.85 -10.88 -17.75
CA THR A 299 -0.04 -10.90 -16.54
C THR A 299 -0.74 -10.11 -15.44
N ILE A 300 -0.85 -10.71 -14.26
CA ILE A 300 -1.24 -10.01 -13.03
C ILE A 300 0.01 -9.97 -12.14
N SER A 301 0.57 -8.77 -11.99
CA SER A 301 1.81 -8.56 -11.25
C SER A 301 1.58 -8.27 -9.77
N ASN A 302 0.47 -7.62 -9.44
CA ASN A 302 0.11 -7.33 -8.06
C ASN A 302 -0.54 -8.56 -7.41
N PRO A 303 -0.26 -8.85 -6.13
CA PRO A 303 -0.92 -9.93 -5.41
C PRO A 303 -2.45 -9.83 -5.47
N ILE A 304 -3.09 -10.99 -5.63
CA ILE A 304 -4.53 -11.21 -5.47
C ILE A 304 -4.79 -11.64 -4.03
N SER A 305 -5.81 -11.05 -3.38
CA SER A 305 -6.14 -11.33 -1.98
C SER A 305 -7.60 -11.77 -1.78
N ASP A 306 -7.92 -12.31 -0.60
CA ASP A 306 -9.32 -12.43 -0.18
C ASP A 306 -9.90 -11.02 0.03
N GLN A 307 -11.11 -10.77 -0.47
CA GLN A 307 -11.79 -9.48 -0.28
C GLN A 307 -12.13 -9.23 1.19
N SER A 308 -12.32 -10.28 1.98
CA SER A 308 -12.61 -10.19 3.41
C SER A 308 -11.76 -11.19 4.16
N SER A 309 -11.00 -10.70 5.15
CA SER A 309 -10.14 -11.55 5.98
C SER A 309 -10.93 -12.69 6.62
N GLY A 310 -10.45 -13.92 6.46
CA GLY A 310 -11.09 -15.12 7.01
C GLY A 310 -12.29 -15.64 6.20
N VAL A 311 -12.60 -15.03 5.05
CA VAL A 311 -13.59 -15.53 4.09
C VAL A 311 -12.85 -15.96 2.82
N PRO A 312 -12.58 -17.27 2.65
CA PRO A 312 -11.79 -17.76 1.51
C PRO A 312 -12.46 -17.48 0.17
N GLY A 313 -11.76 -16.82 -0.75
CA GLY A 313 -12.14 -16.69 -2.14
C GLY A 313 -11.32 -17.61 -3.04
N GLY A 314 -11.98 -18.43 -3.87
CA GLY A 314 -11.35 -19.32 -4.84
C GLY A 314 -11.26 -18.72 -6.23
N LEU A 315 -10.21 -19.09 -6.98
CA LEU A 315 -9.99 -18.64 -8.36
C LEU A 315 -10.11 -19.81 -9.33
N THR A 316 -11.01 -19.71 -10.31
CA THR A 316 -11.08 -20.59 -11.46
C THR A 316 -10.45 -19.91 -12.67
N ILE A 317 -9.59 -20.64 -13.37
CA ILE A 317 -8.97 -20.22 -14.63
C ILE A 317 -9.59 -21.08 -15.72
N ALA A 318 -10.45 -20.46 -16.51
CA ALA A 318 -11.16 -21.08 -17.63
C ALA A 318 -10.55 -20.63 -18.95
N ASN A 319 -10.88 -21.31 -20.05
CA ASN A 319 -10.49 -20.87 -21.38
C ASN A 319 -11.57 -21.27 -22.39
N SER A 320 -12.39 -20.30 -22.78
CA SER A 320 -13.39 -20.47 -23.84
C SER A 320 -12.80 -20.40 -25.25
N GLY A 321 -11.53 -20.00 -25.37
CA GLY A 321 -10.80 -19.92 -26.64
C GLY A 321 -9.75 -21.02 -26.82
N THR A 322 -8.78 -20.77 -27.69
CA THR A 322 -7.65 -21.66 -27.95
C THR A 322 -6.33 -20.96 -27.66
N GLY A 323 -5.45 -21.58 -26.88
CA GLY A 323 -4.22 -20.94 -26.42
C GLY A 323 -4.48 -20.01 -25.24
N GLY A 324 -3.59 -19.04 -25.01
CA GLY A 324 -3.70 -18.13 -23.87
C GLY A 324 -3.11 -18.71 -22.58
N THR A 325 -2.68 -17.83 -21.69
CA THR A 325 -2.06 -18.18 -20.40
C THR A 325 -2.24 -17.04 -19.42
N LEU A 326 -2.71 -17.34 -18.20
CA LEU A 326 -2.62 -16.40 -17.09
C LEU A 326 -1.23 -16.51 -16.47
N ILE A 327 -0.53 -15.38 -16.34
CA ILE A 327 0.78 -15.30 -15.70
C ILE A 327 0.64 -14.58 -14.37
N LEU A 328 1.05 -15.21 -13.28
CA LEU A 328 1.09 -14.61 -11.95
C LEU A 328 2.53 -14.44 -11.50
N THR A 329 2.95 -13.20 -11.24
CA THR A 329 4.30 -12.90 -10.73
C THR A 329 4.29 -12.46 -9.25
N GLY A 330 3.11 -12.11 -8.73
CA GLY A 330 2.93 -11.72 -7.32
C GLY A 330 2.74 -12.92 -6.39
N ALA A 331 3.01 -12.71 -5.10
CA ALA A 331 2.71 -13.68 -4.04
C ALA A 331 1.25 -13.54 -3.60
N ASN A 332 0.35 -14.36 -4.15
CA ASN A 332 -1.09 -14.21 -3.93
C ASN A 332 -1.50 -14.78 -2.56
N THR A 333 -2.40 -14.07 -1.86
CA THR A 333 -2.80 -14.35 -0.48
C THR A 333 -4.24 -14.83 -0.31
N TYR A 334 -5.04 -14.89 -1.39
CA TYR A 334 -6.37 -15.49 -1.33
C TYR A 334 -6.28 -16.95 -0.87
N THR A 335 -7.15 -17.34 0.07
CA THR A 335 -7.02 -18.62 0.78
C THR A 335 -7.87 -19.74 0.22
N GLY A 336 -8.80 -19.42 -0.70
CA GLY A 336 -9.57 -20.42 -1.44
C GLY A 336 -8.71 -21.21 -2.43
N ALA A 337 -9.27 -22.28 -2.96
CA ALA A 337 -8.57 -23.13 -3.93
C ALA A 337 -8.43 -22.42 -5.29
N THR A 338 -7.33 -22.73 -5.99
CA THR A 338 -7.14 -22.40 -7.40
C THR A 338 -7.55 -23.60 -8.25
N THR A 339 -8.36 -23.40 -9.28
CA THR A 339 -8.74 -24.45 -10.25
C THR A 339 -8.32 -24.02 -11.65
N ILE A 340 -7.60 -24.88 -12.37
CA ILE A 340 -7.27 -24.68 -13.79
C ILE A 340 -8.12 -25.67 -14.58
N ASP A 341 -9.08 -25.15 -15.35
CA ASP A 341 -9.95 -25.98 -16.17
C ASP A 341 -9.20 -26.59 -17.36
N ALA A 342 -9.75 -27.67 -17.91
CA ALA A 342 -9.21 -28.30 -19.11
C ALA A 342 -9.13 -27.29 -20.27
N GLY A 343 -7.97 -27.21 -20.91
CA GLY A 343 -7.70 -26.25 -21.99
C GLY A 343 -7.25 -24.87 -21.52
N ALA A 344 -7.29 -24.57 -20.22
CA ALA A 344 -6.71 -23.36 -19.66
C ALA A 344 -5.24 -23.55 -19.27
N ALA A 345 -4.50 -22.45 -19.14
CA ALA A 345 -3.11 -22.46 -18.71
C ALA A 345 -2.81 -21.39 -17.65
N LEU A 346 -2.10 -21.81 -16.60
CA LEU A 346 -1.53 -20.93 -15.57
C LEU A 346 -0.02 -21.06 -15.56
N ASP A 347 0.67 -19.94 -15.46
CA ASP A 347 2.11 -19.86 -15.28
C ASP A 347 2.46 -19.04 -14.03
N LEU A 348 3.13 -19.69 -13.07
CA LEU A 348 3.61 -19.06 -11.84
C LEU A 348 5.09 -18.66 -12.04
N GLN A 349 5.32 -17.48 -12.62
CA GLN A 349 6.65 -16.91 -12.88
C GLN A 349 7.16 -16.18 -11.64
N GLY A 350 7.76 -16.94 -10.72
CA GLY A 350 8.17 -16.46 -9.40
C GLY A 350 7.02 -16.08 -8.45
N GLY A 351 5.77 -16.06 -8.94
CA GLY A 351 4.57 -15.83 -8.14
C GLY A 351 4.12 -17.06 -7.37
N SER A 352 3.09 -16.91 -6.54
CA SER A 352 2.55 -18.00 -5.73
C SER A 352 1.04 -17.99 -5.62
N VAL A 353 0.44 -19.14 -5.32
CA VAL A 353 -0.94 -19.23 -4.81
C VAL A 353 -0.90 -19.78 -3.39
N ALA A 354 -1.66 -19.19 -2.46
CA ALA A 354 -1.61 -19.59 -1.05
C ALA A 354 -2.36 -20.91 -0.77
N GLY A 355 -3.47 -21.15 -1.47
CA GLY A 355 -4.33 -22.31 -1.28
C GLY A 355 -3.86 -23.60 -1.99
N ALA A 356 -4.73 -24.61 -1.94
CA ALA A 356 -4.60 -25.81 -2.77
C ALA A 356 -4.85 -25.48 -4.24
N LEU A 357 -4.24 -26.24 -5.16
CA LEU A 357 -4.42 -26.06 -6.59
C LEU A 357 -4.86 -27.38 -7.25
N ALA A 358 -5.97 -27.35 -7.97
CA ALA A 358 -6.42 -28.43 -8.83
C ALA A 358 -6.15 -28.09 -10.30
N ASN A 359 -5.31 -28.88 -10.97
CA ASN A 359 -4.95 -28.68 -12.37
C ASN A 359 -5.60 -29.74 -13.27
N ALA A 360 -6.51 -29.34 -14.14
CA ALA A 360 -7.00 -30.17 -15.25
C ALA A 360 -6.54 -29.65 -16.62
N GLY A 361 -5.94 -28.45 -16.66
CA GLY A 361 -5.35 -27.83 -17.84
C GLY A 361 -3.83 -27.96 -17.87
N SER A 362 -3.15 -26.84 -18.05
CA SER A 362 -1.69 -26.73 -18.00
C SER A 362 -1.25 -25.83 -16.85
N LEU A 363 -0.34 -26.32 -16.03
CA LEU A 363 0.34 -25.54 -15.00
C LEU A 363 1.84 -25.49 -15.30
N THR A 364 2.41 -24.30 -15.31
CA THR A 364 3.86 -24.08 -15.30
C THR A 364 4.28 -23.50 -13.95
N LEU A 365 5.28 -24.12 -13.34
CA LEU A 365 6.03 -23.58 -12.21
C LEU A 365 7.37 -23.07 -12.73
N ASP A 366 7.50 -21.75 -12.88
CA ASP A 366 8.73 -21.08 -13.28
C ASP A 366 9.30 -20.28 -12.10
N GLY A 367 9.82 -21.01 -11.11
CA GLY A 367 10.22 -20.46 -9.81
C GLY A 367 9.04 -20.18 -8.87
N GLY A 368 7.82 -20.50 -9.28
CA GLY A 368 6.61 -20.26 -8.50
C GLY A 368 6.28 -21.35 -7.47
N SER A 369 5.30 -21.05 -6.60
CA SER A 369 4.91 -21.96 -5.52
C SER A 369 3.40 -22.13 -5.33
N VAL A 370 2.98 -23.35 -4.94
CA VAL A 370 1.63 -23.69 -4.48
C VAL A 370 1.67 -23.94 -2.97
N GLY A 371 0.94 -23.15 -2.18
CA GLY A 371 0.96 -23.25 -0.72
C GLY A 371 0.26 -24.49 -0.16
N GLY A 372 -0.67 -25.09 -0.91
CA GLY A 372 -1.38 -26.32 -0.54
C GLY A 372 -1.00 -27.55 -1.35
N THR A 373 -1.87 -28.57 -1.31
CA THR A 373 -1.75 -29.75 -2.18
C THR A 373 -2.00 -29.34 -3.62
N LEU A 374 -1.02 -29.65 -4.49
CA LEU A 374 -1.16 -29.62 -5.93
C LEU A 374 -1.76 -30.95 -6.39
N THR A 375 -3.03 -30.94 -6.82
CA THR A 375 -3.69 -32.11 -7.43
C THR A 375 -3.65 -31.95 -8.95
N ASP A 376 -2.71 -32.65 -9.59
CA ASP A 376 -2.52 -32.58 -11.03
C ASP A 376 -3.26 -33.73 -11.75
N SER A 377 -4.16 -33.37 -12.66
CA SER A 377 -4.85 -34.28 -13.57
C SER A 377 -4.66 -33.88 -15.04
N GLY A 378 -3.90 -32.80 -15.30
CA GLY A 378 -3.60 -32.26 -16.62
C GLY A 378 -2.12 -32.38 -16.95
N ALA A 379 -1.50 -31.26 -17.32
CA ALA A 379 -0.07 -31.14 -17.60
C ALA A 379 0.62 -30.23 -16.57
N LEU A 380 1.68 -30.72 -15.93
CA LEU A 380 2.56 -29.97 -15.04
C LEU A 380 3.95 -29.79 -15.67
N ALA A 381 4.38 -28.55 -15.86
CA ALA A 381 5.75 -28.22 -16.25
C ALA A 381 6.48 -27.53 -15.08
N VAL A 382 7.66 -28.01 -14.73
CA VAL A 382 8.58 -27.34 -13.80
C VAL A 382 9.80 -26.90 -14.59
N THR A 383 10.02 -25.59 -14.71
CA THR A 383 11.12 -25.04 -15.50
C THR A 383 12.47 -25.21 -14.78
N ALA A 384 13.56 -24.77 -15.41
CA ALA A 384 14.88 -24.72 -14.79
C ALA A 384 14.93 -23.84 -13.52
N SER A 385 14.03 -22.87 -13.40
CA SER A 385 13.87 -22.02 -12.21
C SER A 385 13.30 -22.79 -11.00
N GLY A 386 12.80 -24.01 -11.23
CA GLY A 386 12.24 -24.87 -10.19
C GLY A 386 10.81 -24.51 -9.80
N GLY A 387 10.31 -25.14 -8.75
CA GLY A 387 8.99 -24.87 -8.20
C GLY A 387 8.81 -25.52 -6.83
N THR A 388 7.79 -25.08 -6.09
CA THR A 388 7.45 -25.64 -4.78
C THR A 388 5.97 -25.95 -4.70
N ALA A 389 5.60 -27.05 -4.07
CA ALA A 389 4.23 -27.34 -3.63
C ALA A 389 4.29 -27.94 -2.22
N ALA A 390 3.24 -27.85 -1.41
CA ALA A 390 3.25 -28.50 -0.09
C ALA A 390 3.07 -30.03 -0.17
N SER A 391 2.44 -30.50 -1.24
CA SER A 391 2.36 -31.92 -1.62
C SER A 391 1.91 -32.02 -3.07
N LEU A 392 2.25 -33.11 -3.73
CA LEU A 392 1.80 -33.41 -5.08
C LEU A 392 0.96 -34.69 -5.09
N ALA A 393 -0.21 -34.63 -5.72
CA ALA A 393 -1.13 -35.73 -5.91
C ALA A 393 -1.72 -35.71 -7.32
N GLY A 394 -2.46 -36.76 -7.68
CA GLY A 394 -3.24 -36.83 -8.92
C GLY A 394 -2.69 -37.83 -9.95
N THR A 395 -3.13 -37.67 -11.20
CA THR A 395 -2.90 -38.61 -12.31
C THR A 395 -2.42 -37.92 -13.59
N GLY A 396 -2.08 -36.64 -13.50
CA GLY A 396 -1.60 -35.83 -14.62
C GLY A 396 -0.22 -36.27 -15.11
N THR A 397 0.21 -35.64 -16.20
CA THR A 397 1.52 -35.86 -16.81
C THR A 397 2.38 -34.62 -16.61
N GLY A 398 3.70 -34.74 -16.65
CA GLY A 398 4.53 -33.56 -16.48
C GLY A 398 5.96 -33.69 -16.95
N THR A 399 6.63 -32.55 -17.02
CA THR A 399 8.05 -32.40 -17.35
C THR A 399 8.75 -31.67 -16.22
N LEU A 400 9.86 -32.21 -15.74
CA LEU A 400 10.74 -31.53 -14.79
C LEU A 400 12.05 -31.18 -15.51
N ALA A 401 12.21 -29.90 -15.87
CA ALA A 401 13.48 -29.35 -16.32
C ALA A 401 14.35 -28.86 -15.16
N GLY A 402 13.73 -28.51 -14.03
CA GLY A 402 14.40 -28.12 -12.78
C GLY A 402 13.91 -28.93 -11.57
N THR A 403 14.05 -28.35 -10.38
CA THR A 403 13.71 -29.02 -9.12
C THR A 403 12.27 -28.70 -8.69
N LEU A 404 11.51 -29.72 -8.33
CA LEU A 404 10.25 -29.58 -7.60
C LEU A 404 10.49 -29.90 -6.12
N THR A 405 10.23 -28.95 -5.24
CA THR A 405 10.30 -29.15 -3.78
C THR A 405 8.91 -29.46 -3.24
N LEU A 406 8.80 -30.49 -2.39
CA LEU A 406 7.58 -30.93 -1.72
C LEU A 406 7.71 -30.86 -0.20
#